data_AF-A0A3D4G1E7-F1
#
_entry.id   AF-A0A3D4G1E7-F1
#
_cell.length_a   1.000
_cell.length_b   1.000
_cell.length_c   1.000
_cell.angle_alpha   90.00
_cell.angle_beta   90.00
_cell.angle_gamma   90.00
#
_symmetry.space_group_name_H-M   'P 1'
#
loop_
_entity.id
_entity.type
_entity.pdbx_description
1 polymer ?
#
loop_
_entity_poly.entity_id
_entity_poly.type
_entity_poly.pdbx_seq_one_letter_code
_entity_poly.pdbx_strand_id
1 'polypeptide(L)'
;PGHHASAERAMGFCLFNSVAVTARWLQAEGLAERVLIIDWDVHHGNGTQDVFWEDPTVFYLSLHQFPYWPGTGSADERGAGRGAGWTLNVPVALHASRAEYLSLYHDSLDVAFTTARPDAVLVSAG
;
A
#
# COMPACT_ATOMS: atom_id res chain seq x y z
N PRO A 1 -0.60 12.79 -0.72
CA PRO A 1 -0.07 12.55 -2.09
C PRO A 1 1.39 12.07 -2.06
N GLY A 2 1.82 11.41 -3.13
CA GLY A 2 3.15 10.78 -3.32
C GLY A 2 3.03 9.33 -3.81
N HIS A 3 2.00 8.62 -3.37
CA HIS A 3 1.79 7.18 -3.58
C HIS A 3 1.57 6.72 -5.04
N HIS A 4 1.36 7.64 -6.00
CA HIS A 4 1.27 7.30 -7.42
C HIS A 4 2.60 7.39 -8.17
N ALA A 5 3.63 8.01 -7.57
CA ALA A 5 4.94 8.10 -8.18
C ALA A 5 5.67 6.75 -8.04
N SER A 6 6.03 6.14 -9.18
CA SER A 6 6.91 4.97 -9.20
C SER A 6 8.38 5.40 -9.29
N ALA A 7 9.30 4.43 -9.33
CA ALA A 7 10.73 4.71 -9.49
C ALA A 7 11.06 5.46 -10.79
N GLU A 8 10.30 5.22 -11.86
CA GLU A 8 10.57 5.75 -13.20
C GLU A 8 9.56 6.79 -13.68
N ARG A 9 8.47 7.04 -12.94
CA ARG A 9 7.37 7.89 -13.43
C ARG A 9 6.66 8.68 -12.33
N ALA A 10 6.56 9.99 -12.54
CA ALA A 10 5.63 10.87 -11.85
C ALA A 10 4.23 10.81 -12.50
N MET A 11 3.17 10.78 -11.69
CA MET A 11 1.77 10.83 -12.15
C MET A 11 0.84 11.21 -10.99
N GLY A 12 -0.42 11.57 -11.28
CA GLY A 12 -1.41 11.79 -10.22
C GLY A 12 -1.03 12.89 -9.23
N PHE A 13 -0.42 13.97 -9.71
CA PHE A 13 0.15 15.04 -8.88
C PHE A 13 1.27 14.60 -7.92
N CYS A 14 1.77 13.36 -8.05
CA CYS A 14 2.87 12.81 -7.27
C CYS A 14 4.17 12.91 -8.07
N LEU A 15 5.14 13.68 -7.57
CA LEU A 15 6.48 13.80 -8.16
C LEU A 15 7.46 12.80 -7.55
N PHE A 16 7.39 12.63 -6.22
CA PHE A 16 8.18 11.68 -5.45
C PHE A 16 7.27 10.93 -4.48
N ASN A 17 7.59 9.67 -4.20
CA ASN A 17 6.84 8.85 -3.26
C ASN A 17 7.43 8.97 -1.84
N SER A 18 6.96 9.97 -1.10
CA SER A 18 7.46 10.30 0.25
C SER A 18 7.39 9.13 1.22
N VAL A 19 6.33 8.31 1.16
CA VAL A 19 6.14 7.17 2.06
C VAL A 19 7.10 6.04 1.70
N ALA A 20 7.26 5.73 0.41
CA ALA A 20 8.23 4.73 -0.03
C ALA A 20 9.68 5.14 0.30
N VAL A 21 10.03 6.41 0.13
CA VAL A 21 11.34 6.95 0.52
C VAL A 21 11.55 6.82 2.03
N THR A 22 10.54 7.13 2.84
CA THR A 22 10.61 6.99 4.30
C THR A 22 10.83 5.54 4.72
N ALA A 23 10.12 4.59 4.11
CA ALA A 23 10.29 3.16 4.39
C ALA A 23 11.72 2.70 4.12
N ARG A 24 12.30 3.10 2.97
CA ARG A 24 13.70 2.79 2.63
C ARG A 24 14.69 3.47 3.57
N TRP A 25 14.41 4.70 3.97
CA TRP A 25 15.25 5.43 4.92
C TRP A 25 15.28 4.72 6.29
N LEU A 26 14.13 4.30 6.82
CA LEU A 26 14.06 3.56 8.08
C LEU A 26 14.88 2.25 8.03
N GLN A 27 14.82 1.52 6.92
CA GLN A 27 15.60 0.30 6.72
C GLN A 27 17.09 0.58 6.61
N ALA A 28 17.49 1.62 5.87
CA ALA A 28 18.89 2.00 5.69
C ALA A 28 19.55 2.44 7.01
N GLU A 29 18.80 3.12 7.88
CA GLU A 29 19.28 3.55 9.21
C GLU A 29 19.18 2.43 10.27
N GLY A 30 18.71 1.23 9.89
CA GLY A 30 18.53 0.11 10.82
C GLY A 30 17.44 0.34 11.88
N LEU A 31 16.50 1.25 11.62
CA LEU A 31 15.40 1.59 12.52
C LEU A 31 14.19 0.67 12.38
N ALA A 32 14.05 -0.01 11.24
CA ALA A 32 13.03 -1.03 11.00
C ALA A 32 13.54 -2.08 10.00
N GLU A 33 13.33 -3.36 10.26
CA GLU A 33 13.59 -4.41 9.27
C GLU A 33 12.34 -4.64 8.41
N ARG A 34 11.17 -4.68 9.04
CA ARG A 34 9.86 -4.84 8.40
C ARG A 34 9.00 -3.60 8.56
N VAL A 35 8.51 -3.08 7.44
CA VAL A 35 7.62 -1.91 7.42
C VAL A 35 6.24 -2.33 6.91
N LEU A 36 5.18 -1.87 7.57
CA LEU A 36 3.82 -1.93 7.06
C LEU A 36 3.44 -0.56 6.52
N ILE A 37 3.08 -0.49 5.24
CA ILE A 37 2.50 0.71 4.63
C ILE A 37 1.01 0.48 4.46
N ILE A 38 0.20 1.35 5.08
CA ILE A 38 -1.25 1.39 4.95
C ILE A 38 -1.60 2.57 4.06
N ASP A 39 -2.38 2.35 3.01
CA ASP A 39 -2.82 3.37 2.08
C ASP A 39 -4.35 3.37 2.05
N TRP A 40 -4.95 4.43 2.58
CA TRP A 40 -6.40 4.61 2.63
C TRP A 40 -6.89 5.79 1.79
N ASP A 41 -6.00 6.38 0.98
CA ASP A 41 -6.46 7.30 -0.08
C ASP A 41 -7.44 6.53 -0.98
N VAL A 42 -8.50 7.22 -1.42
CA VAL A 42 -9.55 6.58 -2.24
C VAL A 42 -9.02 6.00 -3.56
N HIS A 43 -7.85 6.43 -4.03
CA HIS A 43 -7.18 5.91 -5.22
C HIS A 43 -6.10 4.89 -4.85
N HIS A 44 -5.92 3.88 -5.69
CA HIS A 44 -4.84 2.92 -5.51
C HIS A 44 -3.47 3.59 -5.56
N GLY A 45 -2.64 3.39 -4.54
CA GLY A 45 -1.24 3.87 -4.49
C GLY A 45 -0.29 3.02 -5.33
N ASN A 46 -0.55 2.99 -6.64
CA ASN A 46 0.16 2.19 -7.63
C ASN A 46 1.68 2.36 -7.63
N GLY A 47 2.19 3.55 -7.29
CA GLY A 47 3.62 3.82 -7.20
C GLY A 47 4.25 3.13 -5.99
N THR A 48 3.56 3.12 -4.85
CA THR A 48 4.01 2.38 -3.67
C THR A 48 3.99 0.87 -3.92
N GLN A 49 2.92 0.35 -4.52
CA GLN A 49 2.84 -1.06 -4.91
C GLN A 49 4.01 -1.46 -5.81
N ASP A 50 4.28 -0.68 -6.86
CA ASP A 50 5.34 -0.95 -7.83
C ASP A 50 6.73 -0.99 -7.17
N VAL A 51 7.04 -0.03 -6.30
CA VAL A 51 8.34 0.06 -5.61
C VAL A 51 8.64 -1.17 -4.74
N PHE A 52 7.62 -1.79 -4.15
CA PHE A 52 7.77 -2.92 -3.20
C PHE A 52 7.24 -4.25 -3.75
N TRP A 53 6.93 -4.33 -5.04
CA TRP A 53 6.21 -5.45 -5.64
C TRP A 53 6.84 -6.84 -5.39
N GLU A 54 8.17 -6.91 -5.38
CA GLU A 54 8.92 -8.15 -5.14
C GLU A 54 9.60 -8.18 -3.75
N ASP A 55 9.29 -7.24 -2.86
CA ASP A 55 10.00 -7.03 -1.61
C ASP A 55 9.28 -7.65 -0.40
N PRO A 56 9.82 -8.71 0.23
CA PRO A 56 9.24 -9.32 1.43
C PRO A 56 9.60 -8.60 2.74
N THR A 57 10.07 -7.35 2.69
CA THR A 57 10.40 -6.55 3.88
C THR A 57 9.44 -5.37 4.07
N VAL A 58 8.60 -5.08 3.07
CA VAL A 58 7.59 -4.03 3.14
C VAL A 58 6.24 -4.60 2.74
N PHE A 59 5.32 -4.69 3.70
CA PHE A 59 3.97 -5.14 3.41
C PHE A 59 3.13 -3.93 3.01
N TYR A 60 2.50 -3.99 1.84
CA TYR A 60 1.64 -2.92 1.33
C TYR A 60 0.17 -3.31 1.45
N LEU A 61 -0.61 -2.52 2.18
CA LEU A 61 -2.06 -2.62 2.27
C LEU A 61 -2.66 -1.38 1.61
N SER A 62 -3.53 -1.56 0.62
CA SER A 62 -4.32 -0.47 0.04
C SER A 62 -5.81 -0.77 0.08
N LEU A 63 -6.59 0.18 0.58
CA LEU A 63 -8.04 0.21 0.43
C LEU A 63 -8.41 1.37 -0.48
N HIS A 64 -9.03 1.07 -1.61
CA HIS A 64 -9.30 2.08 -2.63
C HIS A 64 -10.52 1.71 -3.45
N GLN A 65 -11.15 2.71 -4.06
CA GLN A 65 -12.24 2.45 -4.98
C GLN A 65 -11.71 1.70 -6.22
N PHE A 66 -12.32 0.58 -6.58
CA PHE A 66 -11.93 -0.17 -7.78
C PHE A 66 -13.14 -0.84 -8.46
N PRO A 67 -13.26 -0.78 -9.81
CA PRO A 67 -12.39 -0.07 -10.73
C PRO A 67 -12.57 1.46 -10.65
N TYR A 68 -11.46 2.21 -10.56
CA TYR A 68 -11.40 3.66 -10.58
C TYR A 68 -10.02 4.14 -11.04
N TRP A 69 -9.78 5.45 -11.17
CA TRP A 69 -8.43 5.94 -11.43
C TRP A 69 -7.50 5.53 -10.27
N PRO A 70 -6.26 5.04 -10.51
CA PRO A 70 -5.51 5.01 -11.77
C PRO A 70 -5.72 3.75 -12.65
N GLY A 71 -6.64 2.85 -12.31
CA GLY A 71 -6.96 1.65 -13.09
C GLY A 71 -6.14 0.40 -12.72
N THR A 72 -5.46 0.42 -11.58
CA THR A 72 -4.66 -0.70 -11.02
C THR A 72 -5.16 -1.03 -9.60
N GLY A 73 -4.62 -2.06 -8.97
CA GLY A 73 -4.97 -2.42 -7.59
C GLY A 73 -6.06 -3.49 -7.50
N SER A 74 -6.14 -4.39 -8.49
CA SER A 74 -7.06 -5.53 -8.39
C SER A 74 -6.73 -6.43 -7.19
N ALA A 75 -7.73 -7.15 -6.66
CA ALA A 75 -7.53 -8.08 -5.53
C ALA A 75 -6.61 -9.27 -5.85
N ASP A 76 -6.32 -9.51 -7.14
CA ASP A 76 -5.43 -10.56 -7.62
C ASP A 76 -3.96 -10.10 -7.69
N GLU A 77 -3.72 -8.79 -7.64
CA GLU A 77 -2.38 -8.22 -7.55
C GLU A 77 -1.83 -8.41 -6.12
N ARG A 78 -0.99 -9.44 -5.93
CA ARG A 78 -0.52 -9.88 -4.60
C ARG A 78 1.01 -9.86 -4.44
N GLY A 79 1.72 -9.09 -5.26
CA GLY A 79 3.18 -9.12 -5.33
C GLY A 79 3.69 -10.27 -6.20
N ALA A 80 5.01 -10.30 -6.44
CA ALA A 80 5.67 -11.33 -7.23
C ALA A 80 7.01 -11.75 -6.62
N GLY A 81 7.59 -12.85 -7.14
CA GLY A 81 8.90 -13.33 -6.71
C GLY A 81 8.95 -13.55 -5.20
N ARG A 82 9.90 -12.89 -4.53
CA ARG A 82 10.05 -12.97 -3.07
C ARG A 82 8.94 -12.24 -2.32
N GLY A 83 8.34 -11.22 -2.93
CA GLY A 83 7.22 -10.42 -2.40
C GLY A 83 5.85 -11.02 -2.69
N ALA A 84 5.76 -12.24 -3.23
CA ALA A 84 4.46 -12.90 -3.40
C ALA A 84 3.75 -13.04 -2.04
N GLY A 85 2.53 -12.51 -1.95
CA GLY A 85 1.75 -12.40 -0.73
C GLY A 85 2.02 -11.16 0.13
N TRP A 86 2.92 -10.25 -0.29
CA TRP A 86 3.30 -9.04 0.47
C TRP A 86 2.55 -7.77 0.03
N THR A 87 1.60 -7.91 -0.88
CA THR A 87 0.64 -6.85 -1.25
C THR A 87 -0.77 -7.33 -0.99
N LEU A 88 -1.56 -6.49 -0.31
CA LEU A 88 -2.98 -6.69 -0.06
C LEU A 88 -3.76 -5.49 -0.62
N ASN A 89 -4.32 -5.68 -1.81
CA ASN A 89 -5.30 -4.76 -2.36
C ASN A 89 -6.71 -5.13 -1.90
N VAL A 90 -7.45 -4.14 -1.41
CA VAL A 90 -8.83 -4.25 -0.97
C VAL A 90 -9.69 -3.32 -1.82
N PRO A 91 -10.19 -3.80 -2.98
CA PRO A 91 -11.18 -3.11 -3.78
C PRO A 91 -12.43 -2.73 -2.96
N VAL A 92 -12.73 -1.44 -2.92
CA VAL A 92 -13.94 -0.89 -2.30
C VAL A 92 -14.91 -0.48 -3.41
N ALA A 93 -16.18 -0.88 -3.27
CA ALA A 93 -17.21 -0.49 -4.23
C ALA A 93 -17.50 1.02 -4.16
N LEU A 94 -17.83 1.61 -5.31
CA LEU A 94 -18.36 2.97 -5.34
C LEU A 94 -19.62 3.05 -4.46
N HIS A 95 -19.71 4.09 -3.64
CA HIS A 95 -20.79 4.29 -2.66
C HIS A 95 -20.86 3.28 -1.51
N ALA A 96 -19.76 2.56 -1.23
CA ALA A 96 -19.67 1.77 0.00
C ALA A 96 -20.02 2.63 1.22
N SER A 97 -20.88 2.08 2.07
CA SER A 97 -21.25 2.72 3.33
C SER A 97 -20.05 2.78 4.26
N ARG A 98 -20.10 3.70 5.23
CA ARG A 98 -19.09 3.77 6.29
C ARG A 98 -18.92 2.44 7.04
N ALA A 99 -20.01 1.71 7.27
CA ALA A 99 -19.97 0.44 7.99
C ALA A 99 -19.23 -0.64 7.18
N GLU A 100 -19.51 -0.73 5.88
CA GLU A 100 -18.80 -1.65 4.97
C GLU A 100 -17.31 -1.30 4.89
N TYR A 101 -16.97 -0.02 4.73
CA TYR A 101 -15.58 0.43 4.69
C TYR A 101 -14.83 0.08 5.98
N LEU A 102 -15.43 0.36 7.15
CA LEU A 102 -14.81 0.06 8.44
C LEU A 102 -14.63 -1.44 8.66
N SER A 103 -15.59 -2.27 8.22
CA SER A 103 -15.45 -3.73 8.28
C SER A 103 -14.24 -4.20 7.46
N LEU A 104 -14.18 -3.78 6.18
CA LEU A 104 -13.06 -4.11 5.29
C LEU A 104 -11.73 -3.63 5.86
N TYR A 105 -11.71 -2.41 6.41
CA TYR A 105 -10.53 -1.83 7.02
C TYR A 105 -10.05 -2.68 8.20
N HIS A 106 -10.92 -2.99 9.16
CA HIS A 106 -10.55 -3.81 10.33
C HIS A 106 -10.07 -5.22 9.93
N ASP A 107 -10.79 -5.91 9.05
CA ASP A 107 -10.41 -7.25 8.59
C ASP A 107 -9.05 -7.22 7.86
N SER A 108 -8.80 -6.18 7.06
CA SER A 108 -7.53 -6.02 6.35
C SER A 108 -6.35 -5.69 7.26
N LEU A 109 -6.58 -4.94 8.35
CA LEU A 109 -5.56 -4.67 9.35
C LEU A 109 -5.12 -5.94 10.07
N ASP A 110 -6.07 -6.81 10.43
CA ASP A 110 -5.75 -8.08 11.09
C ASP A 110 -4.83 -8.95 10.22
N VAL A 111 -5.13 -9.03 8.92
CA VAL A 111 -4.27 -9.72 7.94
C VAL A 111 -2.90 -9.06 7.82
N ALA A 112 -2.86 -7.72 7.70
CA ALA A 112 -1.63 -6.97 7.51
C ALA A 112 -0.69 -7.09 8.72
N PHE A 113 -1.19 -6.90 9.94
CA PHE A 113 -0.38 -7.02 11.16
C PHE A 113 0.10 -8.44 11.42
N THR A 114 -0.73 -9.45 11.14
CA THR A 114 -0.35 -10.86 11.30
C THR A 114 0.73 -11.27 10.31
N THR A 115 0.62 -10.83 9.06
CA THR A 115 1.58 -11.16 8.00
C THR A 115 2.89 -10.39 8.17
N ALA A 116 2.80 -9.07 8.26
CA ALA A 116 3.96 -8.18 8.23
C ALA A 116 4.78 -8.22 9.53
N ARG A 117 4.12 -8.37 10.69
CA ARG A 117 4.73 -8.19 12.03
C ARG A 117 5.69 -7.00 12.03
N PRO A 118 5.19 -5.78 11.74
CA PRO A 118 6.02 -4.65 11.38
C PRO A 118 6.73 -4.06 12.59
N ASP A 119 7.94 -3.55 12.36
CA ASP A 119 8.69 -2.74 13.33
C ASP A 119 8.28 -1.26 13.23
N ALA A 120 7.80 -0.83 12.05
CA ALA A 120 7.27 0.49 11.80
C ALA A 120 6.00 0.44 10.92
N VAL A 121 5.06 1.35 11.19
CA VAL A 121 3.84 1.54 10.38
C VAL A 121 3.86 2.93 9.78
N LEU A 122 3.66 3.02 8.47
CA LEU A 122 3.51 4.28 7.72
C LEU A 122 2.13 4.33 7.09
N VAL A 123 1.55 5.53 6.99
CA VAL A 123 0.21 5.72 6.43
C VAL A 123 0.23 6.75 5.31
N SER A 124 -0.20 6.35 4.12
CA SER A 124 -0.61 7.26 3.05
C SER A 124 -2.04 7.72 3.33
N ALA A 125 -2.15 8.87 4.02
CA ALA A 125 -3.43 9.38 4.52
C ALA A 125 -4.05 10.45 3.60
N GLY A 126 -4.60 10.01 2.47
CA GLY A 126 -5.31 10.87 1.51
C GLY A 126 -6.80 11.04 1.79
#